data_AF-A0A5C2HAU2-F1
#
_entry.id   AF-A0A5C2HAU2-F1
#
_cell.length_a   1.000
_cell.length_b   1.000
_cell.length_c   1.000
_cell.angle_alpha   90.00
_cell.angle_beta   90.00
_cell.angle_gamma   90.00
#
_symmetry.space_group_name_H-M   'P 1'
#
loop_
_entity.id
_entity.type
_entity.pdbx_description
1 polymer ?
#
loop_
_entity_poly.entity_id
_entity_poly.type
_entity_poly.pdbx_seq_one_letter_code
_entity_poly.pdbx_strand_id
1 'polypeptide(L)' 'MEELIVSKEELVQMFEENKIVDTGRGWLMNNKLIDIIALHEIDPKFLQDVTNAKFYKLIIKG' A
#
# COMPACT_ATOMS: atom_id res chain seq x y z
N MET A 1 10.23 -8.78 9.39
CA MET A 1 9.24 -8.15 8.49
C MET A 1 9.93 -6.97 7.85
N GLU A 2 9.88 -6.88 6.53
CA GLU A 2 10.41 -5.73 5.78
C GLU A 2 9.29 -4.74 5.53
N GLU A 3 9.60 -3.45 5.67
CA GLU A 3 8.64 -2.36 5.51
C GLU A 3 9.15 -1.39 4.46
N LEU A 4 8.27 -0.97 3.55
CA LEU A 4 8.57 -0.01 2.50
C LEU A 4 7.48 1.07 2.49
N ILE A 5 7.88 2.34 2.53
CA ILE A 5 6.95 3.47 2.39
C ILE A 5 7.09 4.01 0.97
N VAL A 6 5.95 4.16 0.29
CA VAL A 6 5.86 4.67 -1.09
C VAL A 6 4.79 5.74 -1.18
N SER A 7 4.88 6.62 -2.17
CA SER A 7 3.82 7.57 -2.50
C SER A 7 2.64 6.86 -3.18
N LYS A 8 1.49 7.54 -3.28
CA LYS A 8 0.35 7.05 -4.05
C LYS A 8 0.72 6.78 -5.51
N GLU A 9 1.45 7.70 -6.13
CA GLU A 9 1.90 7.59 -7.52
C GLU A 9 2.83 6.38 -7.71
N GLU A 10 3.78 6.19 -6.81
CA GLU A 10 4.69 5.03 -6.83
C GLU A 10 3.92 3.72 -6.66
N LEU A 11 2.94 3.67 -5.75
CA LEU A 11 2.12 2.47 -5.54
C LEU A 11 1.33 2.11 -6.80
N VAL A 12 0.72 3.10 -7.46
CA VAL A 12 0.01 2.90 -8.72
C VAL A 12 0.95 2.40 -9.80
N GLN A 13 2.15 2.99 -9.93
CA GLN A 13 3.15 2.54 -10.88
C GLN A 13 3.59 1.09 -10.59
N MET A 14 3.77 0.71 -9.33
CA MET A 14 4.11 -0.68 -8.96
C MET A 14 3.01 -1.67 -9.34
N PHE A 15 1.75 -1.26 -9.28
CA PHE A 15 0.62 -2.07 -9.75
C PHE A 15 0.59 -2.17 -11.28
N GLU A 16 0.75 -1.05 -11.99
CA GLU A 16 0.80 -1.02 -13.46
C GLU A 16 1.96 -1.85 -14.03
N GLU A 17 3.11 -1.85 -13.35
CA GLU A 17 4.28 -2.65 -13.70
C GLU A 17 4.19 -4.12 -13.26
N ASN A 18 3.06 -4.56 -12.68
CA ASN A 18 2.86 -5.90 -12.10
C ASN A 18 3.89 -6.30 -11.03
N LYS A 19 4.55 -5.33 -10.37
CA LYS A 19 5.39 -5.59 -9.20
C LYS A 19 4.54 -5.95 -7.98
N ILE A 20 3.36 -5.35 -7.89
CA ILE A 20 2.32 -5.69 -6.93
C ILE A 20 1.13 -6.26 -7.71
N VAL A 21 0.65 -7.43 -7.30
CA VAL A 21 -0.44 -8.14 -7.97
C VAL A 21 -1.58 -8.38 -6.98
N ASP A 22 -2.79 -8.04 -7.40
CA ASP A 22 -4.01 -8.42 -6.69
C ASP A 22 -4.37 -9.88 -7.03
N THR A 23 -4.48 -10.71 -6.00
CA THR A 23 -4.86 -12.12 -6.13
C THR A 23 -6.35 -12.36 -5.88
N GLY A 24 -7.13 -11.30 -5.61
CA GLY A 24 -8.52 -11.36 -5.15
C GLY A 24 -8.69 -11.79 -3.69
N ARG A 25 -7.59 -12.19 -3.02
CA ARG A 25 -7.55 -12.52 -1.57
C ARG A 25 -6.56 -11.66 -0.80
N GLY A 26 -5.80 -10.82 -1.50
CA GLY A 26 -4.72 -10.03 -0.94
C GLY A 26 -3.70 -9.67 -2.02
N TRP A 27 -2.64 -9.01 -1.56
CA TRP A 27 -1.62 -8.45 -2.43
C TRP A 27 -0.34 -9.28 -2.37
N LEU A 28 0.26 -9.51 -3.54
CA LEU A 28 1.56 -10.15 -3.66
C LEU A 28 2.59 -9.18 -4.22
N MET A 29 3.80 -9.22 -3.68
CA MET A 29 4.98 -8.59 -4.24
C MET A 29 6.14 -9.57 -4.15
N ASN A 30 6.78 -9.85 -5.29
CA ASN A 30 7.86 -10.85 -5.38
C ASN A 30 7.46 -12.22 -4.77
N ASN A 31 6.25 -12.71 -5.08
CA ASN A 31 5.65 -13.94 -4.53
C ASN A 31 5.46 -13.97 -2.99
N LYS A 32 5.62 -12.85 -2.30
CA LYS A 32 5.33 -12.73 -0.86
C LYS A 32 4.05 -11.94 -0.65
N LEU A 33 3.27 -12.34 0.35
CA LEU A 33 2.10 -11.58 0.78
C LEU A 33 2.54 -10.24 1.37
N ILE A 34 1.84 -9.18 0.98
CA ILE A 34 2.05 -7.86 1.54
C ILE A 34 0.75 -7.30 2.11
N ASP A 35 0.86 -6.50 3.16
CA ASP A 35 -0.20 -5.61 3.59
C ASP A 35 0.09 -4.20 3.07
N ILE A 36 -0.94 -3.50 2.62
CA ILE A 36 -0.87 -2.10 2.16
C ILE A 36 -1.65 -1.24 3.15
N ILE A 37 -0.97 -0.32 3.82
CA ILE A 37 -1.55 0.53 4.87
C ILE A 37 -1.46 1.99 4.42
N ALA A 38 -2.60 2.65 4.31
CA ALA A 38 -2.67 4.08 4.00
C ALA A 38 -2.15 4.91 5.18
N LEU A 39 -1.21 5.82 4.94
CA LEU A 39 -0.66 6.73 5.94
C LEU A 39 -1.30 8.10 5.79
N HIS A 40 -2.11 8.47 6.79
CA HIS A 40 -2.78 9.76 6.86
C HIS A 40 -2.14 10.62 7.96
N GLU A 41 -1.80 11.87 7.62
CA GLU A 41 -1.24 12.86 8.57
C GLU A 41 -2.33 13.68 9.28
N ILE A 42 -3.60 13.29 9.12
CA ILE A 42 -4.74 13.97 9.72
C ILE A 42 -5.36 13.12 10.83
N ASP A 43 -5.82 13.79 11.89
CA ASP A 43 -6.54 13.13 12.98
C ASP A 43 -7.76 12.37 12.40
N PRO A 44 -8.00 11.11 12.79
CA PRO A 44 -9.10 10.30 12.28
C PRO A 44 -10.47 11.00 12.28
N LYS A 45 -10.74 11.91 13.23
CA LYS A 45 -12.01 12.66 13.28
C LYS A 45 -12.19 13.66 12.13
N PHE A 46 -11.10 14.03 11.45
CA PHE A 46 -11.07 14.93 10.30
C PHE A 46 -10.82 14.20 8.98
N LEU A 47 -10.61 12.88 9.00
CA LEU A 47 -10.40 12.07 7.80
C LEU A 47 -11.71 11.94 7.03
N GLN A 48 -11.85 12.75 5.97
CA GLN A 48 -13.05 12.73 5.12
C GLN A 48 -13.00 11.62 4.07
N ASP A 49 -11.80 11.30 3.56
CA ASP A 49 -11.60 10.27 2.54
C ASP A 49 -10.44 9.36 2.93
N VAL A 50 -10.79 8.14 3.37
CA VAL A 50 -9.84 7.10 3.77
C VAL A 50 -8.97 6.59 2.62
N THR A 51 -9.42 6.77 1.38
CA THR A 51 -8.73 6.31 0.16
C THR A 51 -7.70 7.31 -0.36
N ASN A 52 -7.75 8.55 0.12
CA ASN A 52 -6.87 9.62 -0.34
C ASN A 52 -5.68 9.85 0.59
N ALA A 53 -4.83 8.83 0.75
CA ALA A 53 -3.54 8.99 1.42
C ALA A 53 -2.45 9.43 0.44
N LYS A 54 -1.52 10.25 0.93
CA LYS A 54 -0.32 10.65 0.18
C LYS A 54 0.72 9.54 0.14
N PHE A 55 0.83 8.79 1.23
CA PHE A 55 1.81 7.72 1.39
C PHE A 55 1.14 6.42 1.81
N TYR A 56 1.76 5.32 1.43
CA TYR A 56 1.34 3.97 1.76
C TYR A 56 2.53 3.20 2.31
N LYS A 57 2.29 2.40 3.34
CA LYS A 57 3.26 1.47 3.91
C LYS A 57 2.95 0.06 3.44
N LEU A 58 3.92 -0.56 2.80
CA LEU A 58 3.91 -1.95 2.38
C LEU A 58 4.64 -2.79 3.43
N ILE A 59 3.96 -3.77 4.02
CA ILE A 59 4.55 -4.70 4.99
C ILE A 59 4.67 -6.06 4.34
N ILE A 60 5.89 -6.53 4.12
CA ILE A 60 6.17 -7.84 3.52
C ILE A 60 6.10 -8.91 4.60
N LYS A 61 5.10 -9.79 4.49
CA LYS A 61 4.96 -10.98 5.33
C LYS A 61 5.88 -12.07 4.78
N GLY A 62 6.95 -12.34 5.54
CA GLY A 62 7.92 -13.39 5.27
C GLY A 62 7.46 -14.74 5.80
#